data_AF-A0A9D4CT15-F1
#
_entry.id   AF-A0A9D4CT15-F1
#
_cell.length_a   1.000
_cell.length_b   1.000
_cell.length_c   1.000
_cell.angle_alpha   90.00
_cell.angle_beta   90.00
_cell.angle_gamma   90.00
#
_symmetry.space_group_name_H-M   'P 1'
#
loop_
_entity.id
_entity.type
_entity.pdbx_description
1 polymer ?
#
loop_
_entity_poly.entity_id
_entity_poly.type
_entity_poly.pdbx_seq_one_letter_code
_entity_poly.pdbx_strand_id
1 'polypeptide(L)' 'MKIAKEVVDSIQLERVHRSPGYPTAGKTRSIAAKFAFFKDRETVRRQWEQLNGTNLNVFDMSGFE' A
#
# COMPACT_ATOMS: atom_id res chain seq x y z
N MET A 1 14.08 2.15 14.64
CA MET A 1 14.72 0.91 14.14
C MET A 1 15.38 1.21 12.81
N LYS A 2 16.72 1.06 12.67
CA LYS A 2 17.45 1.36 11.42
C LYS A 2 17.01 0.46 10.25
N ILE A 3 16.80 -0.83 10.52
CA ILE A 3 16.47 -1.86 9.52
C ILE A 3 15.13 -1.58 8.82
N ALA A 4 14.09 -1.18 9.56
CA ALA A 4 12.78 -0.88 8.96
C ALA A 4 12.86 0.32 7.98
N LYS A 5 13.69 1.32 8.29
CA LYS A 5 13.89 2.48 7.42
C LYS A 5 14.60 2.10 6.12
N GLU A 6 15.64 1.28 6.21
CA GLU A 6 16.37 0.77 5.04
C GLU A 6 15.47 -0.06 4.12
N VAL A 7 14.58 -0.89 4.69
CA VAL A 7 13.59 -1.64 3.92
C VAL A 7 12.63 -0.69 3.20
N VAL A 8 12.09 0.32 3.89
CA VAL A 8 11.19 1.31 3.28
C VAL A 8 11.89 2.10 2.18
N ASP A 9 13.13 2.55 2.42
CA ASP A 9 13.92 3.31 1.46
C ASP A 9 14.30 2.46 0.22
N SER A 10 14.29 1.13 0.35
CA SER A 10 14.56 0.20 -0.76
C SER A 10 13.33 -0.14 -1.63
N ILE A 11 12.11 0.16 -1.17
CA ILE A 11 10.88 -0.14 -1.92
C ILE A 11 10.78 0.78 -3.14
N GLN A 12 10.66 0.18 -4.32
CA GLN A 12 10.44 0.91 -5.57
C GLN A 12 8.99 0.80 -6.05
N LEU A 13 8.37 1.95 -6.31
CA LEU A 13 7.00 2.05 -6.79
C LEU A 13 7.00 2.61 -8.21
N GLU A 14 6.31 1.94 -9.13
CA GLU A 14 6.13 2.42 -10.51
C GLU A 14 5.12 3.56 -10.57
N ARG A 15 4.07 3.47 -9.74
CA ARG A 15 2.96 4.43 -9.77
C ARG A 15 2.33 4.54 -8.40
N VAL A 16 2.05 5.77 -7.97
CA VAL A 16 1.26 6.05 -6.77
C VAL A 16 0.21 7.08 -7.13
N HIS A 17 -1.06 6.78 -6.86
CA HIS A 17 -2.16 7.71 -7.09
C HIS A 17 -3.29 7.45 -6.11
N ARG A 18 -4.20 8.42 -5.98
CA ARG A 18 -5.46 8.18 -5.27
C ARG A 18 -6.40 7.37 -6.16
N SER A 19 -7.25 6.56 -5.57
CA SER A 19 -8.30 5.84 -6.29
C SER A 19 -9.16 6.83 -7.09
N PRO A 20 -9.57 6.49 -8.33
CA PRO A 20 -10.45 7.33 -9.11
C PRO A 20 -11.82 7.46 -8.42
N GLY A 21 -12.55 8.56 -8.72
CA GLY A 21 -13.88 8.85 -8.17
C GLY A 21 -13.91 9.97 -7.14
N TYR A 22 -15.11 10.46 -6.86
CA TYR A 22 -15.35 11.45 -5.80
C TYR A 22 -15.25 10.75 -4.43
N PRO A 23 -14.71 11.43 -3.40
CA PRO A 23 -14.76 10.89 -2.05
C PRO A 23 -16.23 10.68 -1.67
N THR A 24 -16.61 9.48 -1.26
CA THR A 24 -17.92 9.27 -0.65
C THR A 24 -18.01 10.16 0.60
N ALA A 25 -19.16 10.76 0.89
CA ALA A 25 -19.32 11.64 2.05
C ALA A 25 -18.79 10.95 3.33
N GLY A 26 -17.85 11.61 4.03
CA GLY A 26 -17.20 11.08 5.23
C GLY A 26 -16.07 10.06 4.99
N LYS A 27 -15.66 9.78 3.75
CA LYS A 27 -14.57 8.85 3.43
C LYS A 27 -13.43 9.53 2.66
N THR A 28 -12.20 9.22 3.05
CA THR A 28 -10.99 9.58 2.31
C THR A 28 -10.79 8.59 1.16
N ARG A 29 -10.34 9.07 0.00
CA ARG A 29 -9.97 8.19 -1.13
C ARG A 29 -8.79 7.31 -0.75
N SER A 30 -8.83 6.05 -1.18
CA SER A 30 -7.73 5.11 -0.98
C SER A 30 -6.50 5.54 -1.80
N ILE A 31 -5.31 5.14 -1.34
CA ILE A 31 -4.08 5.27 -2.11
C ILE A 31 -3.83 3.93 -2.80
N ALA A 32 -3.67 3.96 -4.13
CA ALA A 32 -3.22 2.83 -4.92
C ALA A 32 -1.74 3.00 -5.22
N ALA A 33 -0.95 1.96 -4.91
CA ALA A 33 0.48 1.91 -5.19
C ALA A 33 0.79 0.67 -6.03
N LYS A 34 1.43 0.87 -7.19
CA LYS A 34 1.97 -0.18 -8.03
C LYS A 34 3.44 -0.37 -7.68
N PHE A 35 3.78 -1.56 -7.18
CA PHE A 35 5.15 -1.93 -6.87
C PHE A 35 5.89 -2.32 -8.15
N ALA A 36 7.16 -1.92 -8.28
CA ALA A 36 8.02 -2.34 -9.37
C ALA A 36 8.42 -3.81 -9.24
N PHE A 37 8.54 -4.30 -8.00
CA PHE A 37 8.93 -5.68 -7.72
C PHE A 37 7.86 -6.41 -6.92
N PHE A 38 7.56 -7.64 -7.35
CA PHE A 38 6.62 -8.53 -6.66
C PHE A 38 7.03 -8.81 -5.21
N LYS A 39 8.34 -8.98 -4.96
CA LYS A 39 8.94 -9.18 -3.63
C LYS A 39 8.52 -8.08 -2.64
N ASP A 40 8.55 -6.83 -3.07
CA ASP A 40 8.30 -5.68 -2.20
C ASP A 40 6.80 -5.61 -1.86
N ARG A 41 5.95 -5.87 -2.86
CA ARG A 41 4.51 -6.02 -2.66
C ARG A 41 4.20 -7.13 -1.66
N GLU A 42 4.78 -8.32 -1.82
CA GLU A 42 4.56 -9.43 -0.90
C GLU A 42 5.07 -9.14 0.50
N THR A 43 6.18 -8.40 0.63
CA THR A 43 6.71 -7.99 1.93
C THR A 43 5.70 -7.09 2.66
N VAL A 44 5.17 -6.08 1.98
CA VAL A 44 4.12 -5.20 2.53
C VAL A 44 2.83 -5.99 2.81
N ARG A 45 2.41 -6.87 1.89
CA ARG A 45 1.22 -7.73 2.05
C ARG A 45 1.37 -8.78 3.15
N ARG A 46 2.56 -9.13 3.61
CA ARG A 46 2.74 -10.01 4.78
C ARG A 46 2.74 -9.23 6.09
N GLN A 47 3.25 -8.00 6.07
CA GLN A 47 3.31 -7.17 7.26
C GLN A 47 2.03 -6.37 7.53
N TRP A 48 1.08 -6.32 6.59
CA TRP A 48 -0.16 -5.57 6.78
C TRP A 48 -0.96 -5.96 8.03
N GLU A 49 -0.86 -7.22 8.51
CA GLU A 49 -1.54 -7.67 9.73
C GLU A 49 -1.06 -6.89 10.97
N GLN A 50 0.16 -6.35 10.93
CA GLN A 50 0.70 -5.48 11.99
C GLN A 50 0.03 -4.10 12.02
N LEU A 51 -0.73 -3.74 10.98
CA LEU A 51 -1.52 -2.51 10.93
C LEU A 51 -2.89 -2.68 11.60
N ASN A 52 -3.21 -3.86 12.14
CA ASN A 52 -4.43 -4.10 12.90
C ASN A 52 -4.51 -3.15 14.11
N GLY A 53 -5.62 -2.42 14.23
CA GLY A 53 -5.78 -1.35 15.23
C GLY A 53 -5.36 0.05 14.74
N THR A 54 -4.85 0.19 13.52
CA THR A 54 -4.69 1.48 12.84
C THR A 54 -5.88 1.76 11.91
N ASN A 55 -6.06 3.02 11.49
CA ASN A 55 -7.06 3.39 10.50
C ASN A 55 -6.61 3.09 9.05
N LEU A 56 -5.52 2.35 8.86
CA LEU A 56 -4.95 2.01 7.56
C LEU A 56 -5.32 0.57 7.21
N ASN A 57 -5.74 0.37 5.97
CA ASN A 57 -6.05 -0.95 5.44
C ASN A 57 -5.29 -1.13 4.13
N VAL A 58 -4.69 -2.30 3.94
CA VAL A 58 -3.95 -2.66 2.72
C VAL A 58 -4.73 -3.75 2.01
N PHE A 59 -5.08 -3.51 0.74
CA PHE A 59 -5.82 -4.45 -0.08
C PHE A 59 -5.00 -4.78 -1.32
N ASP A 60 -5.05 -6.05 -1.72
CA ASP A 60 -4.47 -6.48 -2.97
C ASP A 60 -5.44 -6.23 -4.13
N MET A 61 -4.99 -5.47 -5.13
CA MET A 61 -5.80 -5.10 -6.29
C MET A 61 -5.44 -5.91 -7.54
N SER A 62 -4.61 -6.96 -7.44
CA SER A 62 -4.09 -7.70 -8.60
C SER A 62 -5.09 -8.62 -9.33
N GLY A 63 -6.40 -8.40 -9.15
CA GLY A 63 -7.46 -9.16 -9.82
C GLY A 63 -8.45 -8.29 -10.59
N PHE A 64 -8.20 -6.98 -10.70
CA PHE A 64 -8.98 -6.07 -11.54
C PHE A 64 -8.13 -5.69 -12.76
N GLU A 65 -8.14 -6.56 -13.77
CA GLU A 65 -7.78 -6.22 -15.15
C GLU A 65 -9.05 -6.08 -15.99
#